data_AF-A0A6G9RQU9-F1
#
_entry.id   AF-A0A6G9RQU9-F1
#
_cell.length_a   1.000
_cell.length_b   1.000
_cell.length_c   1.000
_cell.angle_alpha   90.00
_cell.angle_beta   90.00
_cell.angle_gamma   90.00
#
_symmetry.space_group_name_H-M   'P 1'
#
loop_
_entity.id
_entity.type
_entity.pdbx_description
1 polymer ?
#
loop_
_entity_poly.entity_id
_entity_poly.type
_entity_poly.pdbx_seq_one_letter_code
_entity_poly.pdbx_strand_id
1 'polypeptide(L)' 'MLELLFVIGFFVMLLVTGISLLGIIAALVVATVLMFVGGLFAIMLKLLPWLILAVAAVWIIRAINAPKNPPYRGNYRRY' A
#
# COMPACT_ATOMS: atom_id res chain seq x y z
N MET A 1 38.32 -2.46 39.92
CA MET A 1 37.28 -1.41 39.84
C MET A 1 37.01 -0.94 38.40
N LEU A 2 38.05 -0.61 37.62
CA LEU A 2 37.92 -0.13 36.23
C LEU A 2 37.28 -1.15 35.27
N GLU A 3 37.42 -2.45 35.52
CA GLU A 3 36.83 -3.51 34.69
C GLU A 3 35.29 -3.47 34.68
N LEU A 4 34.65 -3.17 35.81
CA LEU A 4 33.18 -3.05 35.87
C LEU A 4 32.67 -1.82 35.11
N LEU A 5 33.44 -0.72 35.16
CA LEU A 5 33.13 0.49 34.40
C LEU A 5 33.29 0.25 32.89
N PHE A 6 34.28 -0.54 32.47
CA PHE A 6 34.47 -0.95 31.08
C PHE A 6 33.31 -1.83 30.59
N VAL A 7 32.89 -2.82 31.39
CA VAL A 7 31.76 -3.71 31.05
C VAL A 7 30.45 -2.93 30.94
N ILE A 8 30.16 -2.01 31.86
CA ILE A 8 28.97 -1.16 31.81
C ILE A 8 29.02 -0.19 30.62
N GLY A 9 30.15 0.47 30.38
CA GLY A 9 30.33 1.38 29.26
C GLY A 9 30.19 0.68 27.90
N PHE A 10 30.71 -0.55 27.80
CA PHE A 10 30.57 -1.40 26.61
C PHE A 10 29.12 -1.82 26.40
N PHE A 11 28.41 -2.24 27.46
CA PHE A 11 26.99 -2.59 27.38
C PHE A 11 26.15 -1.40 26.93
N VAL A 12 26.40 -0.21 27.47
CA VAL A 12 25.72 1.03 27.08
C VAL A 12 26.01 1.37 25.63
N MET A 13 27.27 1.30 25.17
CA MET A 13 27.60 1.55 23.76
C MET A 13 26.95 0.54 22.82
N LEU A 14 26.87 -0.75 23.18
CA LEU A 14 26.14 -1.76 22.41
C LEU A 14 24.62 -1.52 22.37
N LEU A 15 24.06 -0.96 23.45
CA LEU A 15 22.66 -0.57 23.53
C LEU A 15 22.38 0.65 22.64
N VAL A 16 23.25 1.66 22.68
CA VAL A 16 23.16 2.89 21.87
C VAL A 16 23.36 2.62 20.38
N THR A 17 24.28 1.71 20.02
CA THR A 17 24.54 1.32 18.62
C THR A 17 23.51 0.33 18.07
N GLY A 18 22.60 -0.19 18.90
CA GLY A 18 21.55 -1.12 18.49
C GLY A 18 22.04 -2.54 18.17
N ILE A 19 23.30 -2.85 18.45
CA ILE A 19 23.93 -4.16 18.18
C ILE A 19 23.50 -5.21 19.23
N SER A 20 22.91 -4.77 20.34
CA SER A 20 22.31 -5.66 21.34
C SER A 20 21.13 -6.47 20.77
N LEU A 21 20.95 -7.71 21.24
CA LEU A 21 19.79 -8.57 20.96
C LEU A 21 18.46 -7.84 21.19
N LEU A 22 18.42 -6.99 22.22
CA LEU A 22 17.25 -6.19 22.57
C LEU A 22 16.96 -5.11 21.52
N GLY A 23 18.01 -4.56 20.90
CA GLY A 23 17.93 -3.64 19.76
C GLY A 23 17.40 -4.33 18.50
N ILE A 24 17.84 -5.57 18.24
CA ILE A 24 17.34 -6.38 17.12
C ILE A 24 15.84 -6.67 17.30
N ILE A 25 15.41 -7.06 18.51
CA ILE A 25 13.98 -7.29 18.81
C ILE A 25 13.18 -5.99 18.63
N ALA A 26 13.66 -4.86 19.13
CA ALA A 26 13.00 -3.57 18.95
C ALA A 26 12.89 -3.18 17.47
N ALA A 27 13.97 -3.38 16.68
CA ALA A 27 13.97 -3.11 15.24
C ALA A 27 12.98 -4.00 14.49
N LEU A 28 12.87 -5.28 14.84
CA LEU A 28 11.89 -6.20 14.26
C LEU A 28 10.46 -5.76 14.57
N VAL A 29 10.18 -5.33 15.80
CA VAL A 29 8.84 -4.82 16.17
C VAL A 29 8.53 -3.55 15.37
N VAL A 30 9.46 -2.60 15.32
CA VAL A 30 9.30 -1.35 14.55
C VAL A 30 9.09 -1.64 13.07
N ALA A 31 9.91 -2.52 12.47
CA ALA A 31 9.77 -2.93 11.08
C ALA A 31 8.41 -3.59 10.81
N THR A 32 7.94 -4.43 11.73
CA THR A 32 6.62 -5.09 11.62
C THR A 32 5.49 -4.07 11.64
N VAL A 33 5.52 -3.12 12.58
CA VAL A 33 4.52 -2.04 12.67
C VAL A 33 4.54 -1.18 11.40
N LEU A 34 5.73 -0.80 10.92
CA LEU A 34 5.88 -0.03 9.70
C LEU A 34 5.42 -0.78 8.45
N MET A 35 5.71 -2.07 8.31
CA MET A 35 5.24 -2.90 7.20
C MET A 35 3.74 -3.14 7.27
N PHE A 36 3.17 -3.28 8.47
CA PHE A 36 1.74 -3.47 8.63
C PHE A 36 0.97 -2.21 8.22
N VAL A 37 1.36 -1.06 8.78
CA VAL A 37 0.75 0.24 8.45
C VAL A 37 1.05 0.64 7.00
N GLY A 38 2.31 0.53 6.59
CA GLY A 38 2.77 0.86 5.24
C GLY A 38 2.18 -0.07 4.17
N GLY A 39 2.01 -1.36 4.47
CA GLY A 39 1.40 -2.34 3.57
C GLY A 39 -0.08 -2.05 3.32
N LEU A 40 -0.84 -1.70 4.36
CA LEU A 40 -2.23 -1.28 4.23
C LEU A 40 -2.37 -0.01 3.37
N PHE A 41 -1.53 0.99 3.63
CA PHE A 41 -1.49 2.21 2.82
C PHE A 41 -1.04 1.96 1.38
N ALA A 42 -0.06 1.09 1.17
CA ALA A 42 0.43 0.71 -0.15
C ALA A 42 -0.67 0.01 -0.95
N ILE A 43 -1.48 -0.86 -0.32
CA ILE A 43 -2.61 -1.53 -0.97
C ILE A 43 -3.67 -0.50 -1.37
N MET A 44 -4.05 0.43 -0.48
CA MET A 44 -5.01 1.50 -0.83
C MET A 44 -4.50 2.35 -1.99
N LEU A 45 -3.26 2.86 -1.91
CA LEU A 45 -2.67 3.71 -2.95
C LEU A 45 -2.44 2.97 -4.26
N LYS A 46 -2.14 1.67 -4.21
CA LYS A 46 -1.92 0.88 -5.42
C LYS A 46 -3.22 0.46 -6.09
N LEU A 47 -4.27 0.10 -5.34
CA LEU A 47 -5.55 -0.33 -5.93
C LEU A 47 -6.31 0.80 -6.63
N LEU A 48 -6.21 2.04 -6.14
CA LEU A 48 -6.88 3.21 -6.76
C LEU A 48 -6.56 3.37 -8.27
N PRO A 49 -5.28 3.45 -8.71
CA PRO A 49 -4.94 3.57 -10.11
C PRO A 49 -5.42 2.37 -10.96
N TRP A 50 -5.38 1.17 -10.40
CA TRP A 50 -5.85 -0.04 -11.09
C TRP A 50 -7.37 -0.03 -11.30
N LEU A 51 -8.14 0.46 -10.32
CA LEU A 51 -9.59 0.60 -10.46
C LEU A 51 -9.95 1.61 -11.54
N ILE A 52 -9.27 2.76 -11.57
CA ILE A 52 -9.47 3.79 -12.61
C ILE A 52 -9.13 3.22 -14.00
N LEU A 53 -8.03 2.48 -14.12
CA LEU A 53 -7.66 1.82 -15.38
C LEU A 53 -8.72 0.80 -15.82
N ALA A 54 -9.26 -0.01 -14.91
CA ALA A 54 -10.31 -0.97 -15.22
C ALA A 54 -11.58 -0.29 -15.73
N VAL A 55 -12.01 0.80 -15.07
CA VAL A 55 -13.17 1.60 -15.51
C VAL A 55 -12.91 2.22 -16.89
N ALA A 56 -11.72 2.79 -17.12
CA ALA A 56 -11.34 3.35 -18.41
C ALA A 56 -11.37 2.30 -19.52
N ALA A 57 -10.85 1.09 -19.27
CA ALA A 57 -10.88 -0.01 -20.22
C ALA A 57 -12.31 -0.42 -20.60
N VAL A 58 -13.21 -0.57 -19.61
CA VAL A 58 -14.63 -0.86 -19.86
C VAL A 58 -15.30 0.25 -20.65
N TRP A 59 -14.97 1.52 -20.36
CA TRP A 59 -15.48 2.67 -21.12
C TRP A 59 -15.02 2.66 -22.58
N ILE A 60 -13.75 2.35 -22.83
CA ILE A 60 -13.20 2.26 -24.19
C ILE A 60 -13.85 1.10 -24.95
N ILE A 61 -13.94 -0.08 -24.34
CA ILE A 61 -14.61 -1.24 -24.97
C ILE A 61 -16.08 -0.91 -25.22
N ARG A 62 -16.77 -0.28 -24.27
CA ARG A 62 -18.15 0.17 -24.44
C ARG A 62 -18.25 1.26 -25.50
N ALA A 63 -17.29 2.16 -25.68
CA ALA A 63 -17.34 3.20 -26.70
C ALA A 63 -17.13 2.61 -28.11
N ILE A 64 -16.25 1.63 -28.23
CA ILE A 64 -15.99 0.93 -29.50
C ILE A 64 -17.16 -0.01 -29.86
N ASN A 65 -17.71 -0.71 -28.86
CA ASN A 65 -18.83 -1.65 -29.03
C ASN A 65 -20.22 -0.99 -28.84
N ALA A 66 -20.28 0.29 -28.45
CA ALA A 66 -21.53 1.03 -28.30
C ALA A 66 -22.19 1.11 -29.68
N PRO A 67 -23.46 0.74 -29.76
CA PRO A 67 -24.02 0.26 -30.99
C PRO A 67 -24.26 1.41 -31.96
N LYS A 68 -23.91 1.12 -33.20
CA LYS A 68 -24.44 1.68 -34.45
C LYS A 68 -25.95 1.42 -34.63
N ASN A 69 -26.70 1.23 -33.54
CA ASN A 69 -28.15 1.09 -33.56
C ASN A 69 -28.74 2.32 -32.88
N PRO A 70 -29.19 3.33 -33.65
CA PRO A 70 -30.04 4.35 -33.07
C PRO A 70 -31.21 3.62 -32.39
N PRO A 71 -31.67 4.08 -31.21
CA PRO A 71 -32.99 3.68 -30.76
C PRO A 71 -33.92 4.02 -31.92
N TYR A 72 -34.55 3.01 -32.51
CA TYR A 72 -35.52 3.19 -33.57
C TYR A 72 -36.58 4.13 -32.98
N ARG A 73 -36.44 5.41 -33.31
CA ARG A 73 -37.32 6.51 -32.93
C ARG A 73 -38.55 6.39 -33.81
N GLY A 74 -39.28 5.29 -33.66
CA GLY A 74 -40.59 5.06 -34.27
C GLY A 74 -41.66 5.67 -33.40
N ASN A 75 -41.59 6.99 -33.23
CA ASN A 75 -42.67 7.75 -32.65
C ASN A 75 -43.73 7.96 -33.75
N TYR A 76 -44.99 8.03 -33.34
CA TYR A 76 -46.14 8.61 -34.06
C TYR A 76 -47.00 7.74 -35.00
N ARG A 77 -48.31 7.85 -34.72
CA ARG A 77 -49.49 7.77 -35.62
C ARG A 77 -50.05 6.36 -35.84
N ARG A 78 -51.36 6.12 -35.85
CA ARG A 78 -52.62 6.84 -35.58
C ARG A 78 -53.71 5.77 -35.85
N TYR A 79 -54.87 5.94 -35.21
CA TYR A 79 -56.16 5.26 -35.46
C TYR A 79 -56.29 3.85 -34.91
#